data_AF-A0A6M1Z3J8-F1
#
_entry.id   AF-A0A6M1Z3J8-F1
#
_cell.length_a   1.000
_cell.length_b   1.000
_cell.length_c   1.000
_cell.angle_alpha   90.00
_cell.angle_beta   90.00
_cell.angle_gamma   90.00
#
_symmetry.space_group_name_H-M   'P 1'
#
loop_
_entity.id
_entity.type
_entity.pdbx_description
1 polymer ?
#
loop_
_entity_poly.entity_id
_entity_poly.type
_entity_poly.pdbx_seq_one_letter_code
_entity_poly.pdbx_strand_id
1 'polypeptide(L)'
;MKMTKKLPLIFLLLFVCSCFRVEEKLEPKISYNLKESHVKSLKNPFKPITLEERSQDWGKEFIIAKKFAKELDLYRAITNFRRAEILLSDDNLYRKQEIEYNITLSYYLGQKFDDAIDYFEKSSLCYVDKSFAAFKDLLIILYESYREIENKEKTQKILELLKDNYPQTEKKILLSTALIDADVDTLKDNYLKNQNIQNMISSYEKEKKSVKTAQLLNTFIPGSGYLYIGQKKSAATAFFLNALFIYASYDFFHRGWTAAGVITASFEAGWYFGGIYGAGEEANYYNERIYESKVTPLLNRDKLFPIFLIKYGF
;
A
#
# COMPACT_ATOMS: atom_id res chain seq x y z
N MET A 1 59.93 -2.47 22.60
CA MET A 1 58.75 -1.78 23.14
C MET A 1 57.52 -2.64 22.85
N LYS A 2 56.86 -3.16 23.91
CA LYS A 2 55.79 -4.17 23.83
C LYS A 2 54.55 -3.59 23.10
N MET A 3 54.31 -4.02 21.85
CA MET A 3 53.03 -3.78 21.18
C MET A 3 51.92 -4.52 21.95
N THR A 4 51.07 -3.72 22.58
CA THR A 4 50.00 -4.14 23.47
C THR A 4 48.95 -4.96 22.73
N LYS A 5 48.60 -6.10 23.35
CA LYS A 5 47.54 -7.06 23.03
C LYS A 5 46.11 -6.48 23.03
N LYS A 6 45.90 -5.22 22.65
CA LYS A 6 44.59 -4.52 22.68
C LYS A 6 43.93 -4.33 21.31
N LEU A 7 44.66 -4.55 20.21
CA LEU A 7 44.09 -4.54 18.86
C LEU A 7 42.97 -5.59 18.62
N PRO A 8 43.02 -6.82 19.19
CA PRO A 8 41.94 -7.78 18.98
C PRO A 8 40.63 -7.39 19.70
N LEU A 9 40.68 -6.52 20.71
CA LEU A 9 39.50 -6.11 21.46
C LEU A 9 38.63 -5.08 20.70
N ILE A 10 39.24 -4.26 19.85
CA ILE A 10 38.52 -3.29 18.98
C ILE A 10 37.84 -4.03 17.81
N PHE A 11 38.50 -5.05 17.25
CA PHE A 11 37.87 -5.93 16.27
C PHE A 11 36.73 -6.75 16.87
N LEU A 12 36.86 -7.21 18.12
CA LEU A 12 35.80 -7.93 18.82
C LEU A 12 34.59 -7.03 19.14
N LEU A 13 34.80 -5.74 19.42
CA LEU A 13 33.73 -4.76 19.64
C LEU A 13 32.93 -4.42 18.37
N LEU A 14 33.54 -4.48 17.18
CA LEU A 14 32.83 -4.34 15.90
C LEU A 14 31.96 -5.55 15.56
N PHE A 15 32.25 -6.74 16.12
CA PHE A 15 31.43 -7.94 15.96
C PHE A 15 30.19 -7.97 16.87
N VAL A 16 30.07 -7.05 17.84
CA VAL A 16 28.94 -6.99 18.80
C VAL A 16 27.84 -5.99 18.37
N CYS A 17 28.01 -5.30 17.25
CA CYS A 17 26.91 -4.58 16.58
C CYS A 17 25.99 -5.57 15.85
N SER A 18 25.27 -6.36 16.63
CA SER A 18 23.82 -6.50 16.54
C SER A 18 23.17 -5.50 15.55
N CYS A 19 22.27 -6.01 14.70
CA CYS A 19 21.33 -5.28 13.80
C CYS A 19 21.59 -5.29 12.27
N PHE A 20 22.23 -6.32 11.69
CA PHE A 20 22.26 -6.50 10.21
C PHE A 20 21.18 -7.44 9.66
N ARG A 21 20.14 -7.72 10.43
CA ARG A 21 19.02 -8.54 9.94
C ARG A 21 18.03 -7.61 9.23
N VAL A 22 17.98 -7.73 7.91
CA VAL A 22 16.87 -7.17 7.13
C VAL A 22 15.63 -7.98 7.46
N GLU A 23 14.55 -7.31 7.85
CA GLU A 23 13.27 -7.97 8.12
C GLU A 23 12.69 -8.48 6.79
N GLU A 24 12.33 -9.75 6.73
CA GLU A 24 11.71 -10.34 5.54
C GLU A 24 10.20 -10.03 5.57
N LYS A 25 9.86 -8.76 5.32
CA LYS A 25 8.47 -8.29 5.22
C LYS A 25 8.24 -7.79 3.79
N LEU A 26 7.15 -8.23 3.17
CA LEU A 26 6.73 -7.76 1.85
C LEU A 26 5.86 -6.52 2.03
N GLU A 27 6.26 -5.41 1.40
CA GLU A 27 5.46 -4.18 1.38
C GLU A 27 5.25 -3.71 -0.07
N PRO A 28 4.53 -4.51 -0.90
CA PRO A 28 4.37 -4.21 -2.31
C PRO A 28 3.54 -2.94 -2.53
N LYS A 29 3.88 -2.20 -3.59
CA LYS A 29 3.18 -0.98 -4.00
C LYS A 29 2.14 -1.30 -5.06
N ILE A 30 1.01 -1.82 -4.60
CA ILE A 30 -0.11 -2.18 -5.48
C ILE A 30 -1.03 -0.97 -5.61
N SER A 31 -1.21 -0.51 -6.85
CA SER A 31 -2.08 0.63 -7.16
C SER A 31 -3.09 0.30 -8.26
N TYR A 32 -4.18 1.06 -8.27
CA TYR A 32 -5.17 1.03 -9.34
C TYR A 32 -5.30 2.41 -9.98
N ASN A 33 -5.74 2.44 -11.24
CA ASN A 33 -6.06 3.67 -11.93
C ASN A 33 -7.57 3.73 -12.16
N LEU A 34 -8.24 4.64 -11.45
CA LEU A 34 -9.67 4.89 -11.64
C LEU A 34 -9.90 5.66 -12.94
N LYS A 35 -10.72 5.10 -13.83
CA LYS A 35 -11.11 5.75 -15.08
C LYS A 35 -12.50 6.34 -14.96
N GLU A 36 -12.72 7.49 -15.60
CA GLU A 36 -14.07 8.09 -15.72
C GLU A 36 -15.10 7.11 -16.28
N SER A 37 -14.70 6.25 -17.23
CA SER A 37 -15.59 5.25 -17.81
C SER A 37 -16.12 4.25 -16.79
N HIS A 38 -15.35 3.95 -15.74
CA HIS A 38 -15.80 3.11 -14.64
C HIS A 38 -16.88 3.83 -13.82
N VAL A 39 -16.63 5.07 -13.40
CA VAL A 39 -17.60 5.87 -12.63
C VAL A 39 -18.90 6.09 -13.41
N LYS A 40 -18.81 6.40 -14.70
CA LYS A 40 -19.97 6.56 -15.59
C LYS A 40 -20.77 5.26 -15.77
N SER A 41 -20.17 4.09 -15.51
CA SER A 41 -20.84 2.79 -15.58
C SER A 41 -21.58 2.40 -14.29
N LEU A 42 -21.30 3.08 -13.18
CA LEU A 42 -21.99 2.83 -11.91
C LEU A 42 -23.46 3.24 -12.01
N LYS A 43 -24.32 2.49 -11.32
CA LYS A 43 -25.76 2.79 -11.29
C LYS A 43 -26.06 3.84 -10.24
N ASN A 44 -27.12 4.63 -10.41
CA ASN A 44 -27.64 5.45 -9.31
C ASN A 44 -28.62 4.60 -8.47
N PRO A 45 -28.40 4.40 -7.16
CA PRO A 45 -29.32 3.65 -6.28
C PRO A 45 -30.54 4.47 -5.85
N PHE A 46 -30.50 5.79 -6.04
CA PHE A 46 -31.52 6.72 -5.58
C PHE A 46 -32.54 7.03 -6.68
N LYS A 47 -33.73 7.47 -6.24
CA LYS A 47 -34.82 7.88 -7.14
C LYS A 47 -34.33 9.04 -8.02
N PRO A 48 -34.65 9.04 -9.33
CA PRO A 48 -34.36 10.20 -10.17
C PRO A 48 -34.93 11.50 -9.58
N ILE A 49 -34.23 12.60 -9.79
CA ILE A 49 -34.70 13.93 -9.36
C ILE A 49 -35.94 14.35 -10.17
N THR A 50 -37.00 14.77 -9.49
CA THR A 50 -38.26 15.19 -10.11
C THR A 50 -38.15 16.58 -10.74
N LEU A 51 -39.09 16.97 -11.60
CA LEU A 51 -39.08 18.32 -12.21
C LEU A 51 -39.21 19.44 -11.17
N GLU A 52 -39.95 19.20 -10.08
CA GLU A 52 -40.08 20.13 -8.96
C GLU A 52 -38.77 20.26 -8.19
N GLU A 53 -38.12 19.14 -7.84
CA GLU A 53 -36.83 19.18 -7.16
C GLU A 53 -35.76 19.87 -8.01
N ARG A 54 -35.79 19.70 -9.35
CA ARG A 54 -34.86 20.37 -10.28
C ARG A 54 -35.00 21.88 -10.31
N SER A 55 -36.19 22.43 -10.05
CA SER A 55 -36.42 23.88 -10.09
C SER A 55 -35.98 24.58 -8.80
N GLN A 56 -35.86 23.81 -7.71
CA GLN A 56 -35.37 24.29 -6.41
C GLN A 56 -33.84 24.54 -6.44
N ASP A 57 -33.38 25.47 -5.61
CA ASP A 57 -31.97 25.89 -5.64
C ASP A 57 -31.00 24.77 -5.24
N TRP A 58 -31.34 23.95 -4.24
CA TRP A 58 -30.54 22.78 -3.91
C TRP A 58 -30.48 21.77 -5.08
N GLY A 59 -31.56 21.62 -5.84
CA GLY A 59 -31.63 20.69 -6.95
C GLY A 59 -30.75 21.10 -8.13
N LYS A 60 -30.62 22.41 -8.39
CA LYS A 60 -29.67 22.96 -9.37
C LYS A 60 -28.23 22.63 -8.98
N GLU A 61 -27.86 22.93 -7.74
CA GLU A 61 -26.52 22.63 -7.18
C GLU A 61 -26.23 21.12 -7.24
N PHE A 62 -27.20 20.30 -6.87
CA PHE A 62 -27.10 18.84 -6.88
C PHE A 62 -26.83 18.27 -8.28
N ILE A 63 -27.52 18.77 -9.31
CA ILE A 63 -27.30 18.33 -10.70
C ILE A 63 -25.91 18.73 -11.19
N ILE A 64 -25.48 19.95 -10.89
CA ILE A 64 -24.13 20.45 -11.23
C ILE A 64 -23.08 19.56 -10.56
N ALA A 65 -23.27 19.26 -9.27
CA ALA A 65 -22.39 18.37 -8.51
C ALA A 65 -22.25 16.99 -9.16
N LYS A 66 -23.38 16.34 -9.50
CA LYS A 66 -23.38 15.03 -10.18
C LYS A 66 -22.64 15.06 -11.52
N LYS A 67 -22.71 16.19 -12.25
CA LYS A 67 -21.97 16.33 -13.51
C LYS A 67 -20.46 16.35 -13.27
N PHE A 68 -19.98 17.21 -12.37
CA PHE A 68 -18.57 17.25 -11.98
C PHE A 68 -18.08 15.88 -11.47
N ALA A 69 -18.89 15.22 -10.66
CA ALA A 69 -18.56 13.93 -10.08
C ALA A 69 -18.35 12.83 -11.14
N LYS A 70 -19.18 12.82 -12.19
CA LYS A 70 -19.03 11.90 -13.35
C LYS A 70 -17.80 12.17 -14.20
N GLU A 71 -17.30 13.39 -14.16
CA GLU A 71 -16.07 13.84 -14.83
C GLU A 71 -14.84 13.68 -13.91
N LEU A 72 -14.99 13.08 -12.72
CA LEU A 72 -13.95 12.97 -11.69
C LEU A 72 -13.38 14.33 -11.22
N ASP A 73 -14.12 15.42 -11.41
CA ASP A 73 -13.82 16.73 -10.82
C ASP A 73 -14.39 16.78 -9.39
N LEU A 74 -13.79 15.96 -8.52
CA LEU A 74 -14.37 15.62 -7.22
C LEU A 74 -14.43 16.81 -6.25
N TYR A 75 -13.45 17.72 -6.27
CA TYR A 75 -13.48 18.90 -5.40
C TYR A 75 -14.61 19.88 -5.78
N ARG A 76 -14.83 20.09 -7.09
CA ARG A 76 -15.97 20.90 -7.54
C ARG A 76 -17.29 20.19 -7.26
N ALA A 77 -17.34 18.87 -7.43
CA ALA A 77 -18.51 18.07 -7.07
C ALA A 77 -18.87 18.24 -5.58
N ILE A 78 -17.90 18.02 -4.68
CA ILE A 78 -18.08 18.17 -3.22
C ILE A 78 -18.57 19.58 -2.88
N THR A 79 -17.98 20.61 -3.46
CA THR A 79 -18.40 22.01 -3.22
C THR A 79 -19.87 22.22 -3.57
N ASN A 80 -20.32 21.73 -4.73
CA ASN A 80 -21.71 21.87 -5.16
C ASN A 80 -22.66 20.96 -4.36
N PHE A 81 -22.23 19.76 -3.97
CA PHE A 81 -23.02 18.90 -3.07
C PHE A 81 -23.21 19.57 -1.70
N ARG A 82 -22.17 20.18 -1.13
CA ARG A 82 -22.27 20.92 0.15
C ARG A 82 -23.20 22.12 0.03
N ARG A 83 -23.19 22.84 -1.11
CA ARG A 83 -24.17 23.90 -1.38
C ARG A 83 -25.59 23.35 -1.46
N ALA A 84 -25.79 22.22 -2.13
CA ALA A 84 -27.09 21.55 -2.18
C ALA A 84 -27.56 21.13 -0.77
N GLU A 85 -26.66 20.57 0.05
CA GLU A 85 -26.94 20.19 1.44
C GLU A 85 -27.39 21.39 2.28
N ILE A 86 -26.72 22.55 2.17
CA ILE A 86 -27.05 23.78 2.90
C ILE A 86 -28.43 24.33 2.50
N LEU A 87 -28.79 24.21 1.22
CA LEU A 87 -30.05 24.73 0.66
C LEU A 87 -31.22 23.76 0.81
N LEU A 88 -30.96 22.51 1.15
CA LEU A 88 -31.97 21.49 1.32
C LEU A 88 -32.71 21.72 2.64
N SER A 89 -34.04 21.59 2.61
CA SER A 89 -34.85 21.66 3.82
C SER A 89 -34.63 20.43 4.71
N ASP A 90 -34.58 20.64 6.03
CA ASP A 90 -34.26 19.61 7.03
C ASP A 90 -35.26 18.44 7.07
N ASP A 91 -36.47 18.62 6.56
CA ASP A 91 -37.51 17.58 6.46
C ASP A 91 -37.23 16.55 5.35
N ASN A 92 -36.35 16.85 4.39
CA ASN A 92 -36.03 15.94 3.28
C ASN A 92 -34.83 15.02 3.59
N LEU A 93 -35.00 14.14 4.58
CA LEU A 93 -33.95 13.20 5.00
C LEU A 93 -33.45 12.31 3.86
N TYR A 94 -34.33 11.91 2.94
CA TYR A 94 -33.97 11.04 1.82
C TYR A 94 -32.93 11.69 0.89
N ARG A 95 -33.17 12.94 0.45
CA ARG A 95 -32.23 13.66 -0.41
C ARG A 95 -30.99 14.09 0.36
N LYS A 96 -31.12 14.38 1.66
CA LYS A 96 -29.99 14.66 2.53
C LYS A 96 -29.01 13.49 2.55
N GLN A 97 -29.49 12.27 2.79
CA GLN A 97 -28.67 11.05 2.78
C GLN A 97 -28.08 10.74 1.40
N GLU A 98 -28.78 11.02 0.31
CA GLU A 98 -28.22 10.90 -1.05
C GLU A 98 -27.05 11.88 -1.27
N ILE A 99 -27.21 13.13 -0.86
CA ILE A 99 -26.15 14.16 -0.95
C ILE A 99 -24.97 13.76 -0.08
N GLU A 100 -25.21 13.38 1.17
CA GLU A 100 -24.18 12.95 2.12
C GLU A 100 -23.39 11.75 1.54
N TYR A 101 -24.08 10.75 0.98
CA TYR A 101 -23.42 9.60 0.36
C TYR A 101 -22.54 10.01 -0.83
N ASN A 102 -23.03 10.92 -1.67
CA ASN A 102 -22.26 11.39 -2.82
C ASN A 102 -21.02 12.20 -2.41
N ILE A 103 -21.08 12.94 -1.29
CA ILE A 103 -19.91 13.63 -0.73
C ILE A 103 -18.90 12.61 -0.19
N THR A 104 -19.34 11.66 0.63
CA THR A 104 -18.49 10.58 1.17
C THR A 104 -17.83 9.78 0.05
N LEU A 105 -18.61 9.41 -0.97
CA LEU A 105 -18.10 8.74 -2.17
C LEU A 105 -17.05 9.61 -2.88
N SER A 106 -17.31 10.91 -3.05
CA SER A 106 -16.36 11.81 -3.73
C SER A 106 -15.04 11.94 -2.98
N TYR A 107 -15.04 12.03 -1.66
CA TYR A 107 -13.80 12.02 -0.86
C TYR A 107 -13.04 10.70 -1.03
N TYR A 108 -13.75 9.58 -0.94
CA TYR A 108 -13.17 8.26 -1.14
C TYR A 108 -12.57 8.06 -2.54
N LEU A 109 -13.28 8.46 -3.60
CA LEU A 109 -12.76 8.42 -4.97
C LEU A 109 -11.51 9.31 -5.14
N GLY A 110 -11.41 10.37 -4.35
CA GLY A 110 -10.25 11.27 -4.28
C GLY A 110 -9.12 10.76 -3.38
N GLN A 111 -9.23 9.53 -2.84
CA GLN A 111 -8.30 8.94 -1.87
C GLN A 111 -8.10 9.82 -0.62
N LYS A 112 -9.14 10.56 -0.24
CA LYS A 112 -9.20 11.37 0.99
C LYS A 112 -9.97 10.61 2.07
N PHE A 113 -9.35 9.54 2.57
CA PHE A 113 -9.98 8.61 3.50
C PHE A 113 -10.35 9.27 4.84
N ASP A 114 -9.47 10.11 5.37
CA ASP A 114 -9.76 10.89 6.59
C ASP A 114 -10.99 11.80 6.42
N ASP A 115 -11.08 12.54 5.30
CA ASP A 115 -12.19 13.45 5.02
C ASP A 115 -13.51 12.68 4.79
N ALA A 116 -13.44 11.51 4.14
CA ALA A 116 -14.61 10.65 3.94
C ALA A 116 -15.17 10.16 5.28
N ILE A 117 -14.31 9.77 6.21
CA ILE A 117 -14.68 9.34 7.56
C ILE A 117 -15.23 10.50 8.38
N ASP A 118 -14.50 11.62 8.46
CA ASP A 118 -14.90 12.79 9.24
C ASP A 118 -16.27 13.31 8.82
N TYR A 119 -16.52 13.36 7.50
CA TYR A 119 -17.81 13.75 6.97
C TYR A 119 -18.90 12.71 7.28
N PHE A 120 -18.64 11.42 7.08
CA PHE A 120 -19.58 10.34 7.41
C PHE A 120 -20.02 10.41 8.88
N GLU A 121 -19.09 10.55 9.81
CA GLU A 121 -19.36 10.55 11.26
C GLU A 121 -20.20 11.74 11.73
N LYS A 122 -20.17 12.86 11.00
CA LYS A 122 -20.98 14.06 11.27
C LYS A 122 -22.33 14.06 10.54
N SER A 123 -22.52 13.15 9.59
CA SER A 123 -23.69 13.10 8.71
C SER A 123 -24.79 12.21 9.27
N SER A 124 -25.99 12.27 8.67
CA SER A 124 -27.07 11.34 9.04
C SER A 124 -26.78 9.89 8.62
N LEU A 125 -25.77 9.66 7.79
CA LEU A 125 -25.35 8.32 7.36
C LEU A 125 -24.87 7.43 8.51
N CYS A 126 -24.39 7.96 9.63
CA CYS A 126 -23.96 7.12 10.76
C CYS A 126 -25.12 6.36 11.44
N TYR A 127 -26.37 6.75 11.14
CA TYR A 127 -27.58 6.14 11.70
C TYR A 127 -28.34 5.27 10.69
N VAL A 128 -27.81 5.09 9.47
CA VAL A 128 -28.50 4.29 8.44
C VAL A 128 -28.33 2.79 8.67
N ASP A 129 -29.29 2.02 8.19
CA ASP A 129 -29.26 0.56 8.23
C ASP A 129 -29.38 -0.03 6.81
N LYS A 130 -29.62 -1.35 6.73
CA LYS A 130 -29.77 -2.10 5.48
C LYS A 130 -30.89 -1.58 4.54
N SER A 131 -31.81 -0.75 5.03
CA SER A 131 -32.84 -0.11 4.20
C SER A 131 -32.27 1.01 3.32
N PHE A 132 -31.08 1.53 3.65
CA PHE A 132 -30.41 2.55 2.85
C PHE A 132 -29.97 1.97 1.50
N ALA A 133 -30.31 2.66 0.42
CA ALA A 133 -30.21 2.13 -0.93
C ALA A 133 -28.77 1.73 -1.33
N ALA A 134 -27.76 2.43 -0.81
CA ALA A 134 -26.35 2.18 -1.08
C ALA A 134 -25.60 1.55 0.12
N PHE A 135 -26.31 0.94 1.09
CA PHE A 135 -25.72 0.48 2.36
C PHE A 135 -24.48 -0.41 2.18
N LYS A 136 -24.56 -1.40 1.29
CA LYS A 136 -23.41 -2.27 0.97
C LYS A 136 -22.19 -1.48 0.50
N ASP A 137 -22.40 -0.48 -0.35
CA ASP A 137 -21.31 0.29 -0.96
C ASP A 137 -20.71 1.27 0.05
N LEU A 138 -21.56 1.86 0.90
CA LEU A 138 -21.11 2.65 2.05
C LEU A 138 -20.22 1.82 2.98
N LEU A 139 -20.58 0.57 3.28
CA LEU A 139 -19.71 -0.31 4.08
C LEU A 139 -18.37 -0.61 3.40
N ILE A 140 -18.34 -0.81 2.08
CA ILE A 140 -17.08 -1.01 1.33
C ILE A 140 -16.19 0.24 1.43
N ILE A 141 -16.78 1.43 1.23
CA ILE A 141 -16.07 2.72 1.31
C ILE A 141 -15.49 2.92 2.70
N LEU A 142 -16.29 2.70 3.75
CA LEU A 142 -15.84 2.86 5.13
C LEU A 142 -14.80 1.82 5.53
N TYR A 143 -14.95 0.58 5.08
CA TYR A 143 -13.96 -0.47 5.32
C TYR A 143 -12.58 -0.06 4.79
N GLU A 144 -12.51 0.34 3.52
CA GLU A 144 -11.25 0.77 2.92
C GLU A 144 -10.74 2.03 3.61
N SER A 145 -11.60 3.03 3.84
CA SER A 145 -11.17 4.27 4.49
C SER A 145 -10.59 4.03 5.89
N TYR A 146 -11.23 3.21 6.74
CA TYR A 146 -10.73 2.91 8.08
C TYR A 146 -9.45 2.07 8.05
N ARG A 147 -9.28 1.19 7.05
CA ARG A 147 -8.06 0.41 6.86
C ARG A 147 -6.88 1.30 6.50
N GLU A 148 -7.05 2.24 5.58
CA GLU A 148 -6.00 3.15 5.13
C GLU A 148 -5.52 4.10 6.24
N ILE A 149 -6.39 4.47 7.18
CA ILE A 149 -6.02 5.25 8.37
C ILE A 149 -5.61 4.37 9.58
N GLU A 150 -5.42 3.07 9.35
CA GLU A 150 -5.01 2.06 10.35
C GLU A 150 -5.94 1.94 11.58
N ASN A 151 -7.22 2.31 11.47
CA ASN A 151 -8.20 2.20 12.56
C ASN A 151 -8.75 0.77 12.68
N LYS A 152 -7.95 -0.12 13.30
CA LYS A 152 -8.26 -1.55 13.45
C LYS A 152 -9.63 -1.84 14.08
N GLU A 153 -10.03 -1.07 15.09
CA GLU A 153 -11.30 -1.28 15.79
C GLU A 153 -12.50 -1.06 14.85
N LYS A 154 -12.52 0.08 14.14
CA LYS A 154 -13.62 0.39 13.21
C LYS A 154 -13.58 -0.48 11.98
N THR A 155 -12.40 -0.81 11.44
CA THR A 155 -12.26 -1.76 10.33
C THR A 155 -12.89 -3.11 10.67
N GLN A 156 -12.63 -3.64 11.88
CA GLN A 156 -13.21 -4.89 12.35
C GLN A 156 -14.74 -4.81 12.48
N LYS A 157 -15.28 -3.71 13.05
CA LYS A 157 -16.73 -3.49 13.13
C LYS A 157 -17.39 -3.47 11.75
N ILE A 158 -16.78 -2.81 10.76
CA ILE A 158 -17.31 -2.80 9.39
C ILE A 158 -17.26 -4.20 8.77
N LEU A 159 -16.20 -4.99 9.01
CA LEU A 159 -16.13 -6.39 8.56
C LEU A 159 -17.24 -7.24 9.16
N GLU A 160 -17.56 -7.07 10.44
CA GLU A 160 -18.67 -7.76 11.11
C GLU A 160 -20.02 -7.40 10.45
N LEU A 161 -20.27 -6.11 10.20
CA LEU A 161 -21.47 -5.67 9.48
C LEU A 161 -21.55 -6.24 8.06
N LEU A 162 -20.42 -6.30 7.34
CA LEU A 162 -20.35 -6.91 6.02
C LEU A 162 -20.58 -8.42 6.07
N LYS A 163 -20.05 -9.11 7.08
CA LYS A 163 -20.25 -10.55 7.26
C LYS A 163 -21.72 -10.89 7.51
N ASP A 164 -22.38 -10.12 8.38
CA ASP A 164 -23.77 -10.37 8.77
C ASP A 164 -24.76 -10.05 7.64
N ASN A 165 -24.51 -8.98 6.87
CA ASN A 165 -25.45 -8.51 5.85
C ASN A 165 -25.08 -8.94 4.43
N TYR A 166 -23.78 -9.09 4.12
CA TYR A 166 -23.25 -9.31 2.78
C TYR A 166 -22.04 -10.27 2.76
N PRO A 167 -22.18 -11.53 3.23
CA PRO A 167 -21.05 -12.44 3.45
C PRO A 167 -20.21 -12.74 2.21
N GLN A 168 -20.78 -12.64 1.01
CA GLN A 168 -20.01 -12.81 -0.24
C GLN A 168 -19.15 -11.58 -0.56
N THR A 169 -19.57 -10.39 -0.16
CA THR A 169 -18.77 -9.17 -0.31
C THR A 169 -17.65 -9.15 0.71
N GLU A 170 -17.92 -9.55 1.96
CA GLU A 170 -16.88 -9.72 3.00
C GLU A 170 -15.76 -10.64 2.52
N LYS A 171 -16.08 -11.82 2.00
CA LYS A 171 -15.07 -12.76 1.46
C LYS A 171 -14.21 -12.17 0.36
N LYS A 172 -14.81 -11.34 -0.52
CA LYS A 172 -14.08 -10.65 -1.58
C LYS A 172 -13.17 -9.55 -1.02
N ILE A 173 -13.64 -8.82 -0.02
CA ILE A 173 -12.85 -7.80 0.69
C ILE A 173 -11.65 -8.45 1.38
N LEU A 174 -11.85 -9.54 2.12
CA LEU A 174 -10.76 -10.25 2.79
C LEU A 174 -9.74 -10.79 1.79
N LEU A 175 -10.19 -11.36 0.68
CA LEU A 175 -9.30 -11.79 -0.40
C LEU A 175 -8.54 -10.62 -1.01
N SER A 176 -9.22 -9.52 -1.33
CA SER A 176 -8.56 -8.32 -1.87
C SER A 176 -7.52 -7.78 -0.92
N THR A 177 -7.82 -7.73 0.37
CA THR A 177 -6.93 -7.18 1.41
C THR A 177 -5.69 -8.06 1.56
N ALA A 178 -5.86 -9.38 1.67
CA ALA A 178 -4.73 -10.30 1.72
C ALA A 178 -3.84 -10.25 0.46
N LEU A 179 -4.42 -9.96 -0.71
CA LEU A 179 -3.67 -9.75 -1.95
C LEU A 179 -2.93 -8.40 -1.98
N ILE A 180 -3.54 -7.33 -1.45
CA ILE A 180 -2.93 -5.99 -1.41
C ILE A 180 -1.80 -5.95 -0.37
N ASP A 181 -2.02 -6.53 0.80
CA ASP A 181 -1.07 -6.52 1.92
C ASP A 181 0.04 -7.59 1.78
N ALA A 182 0.01 -8.37 0.69
CA ALA A 182 0.86 -9.54 0.50
C ALA A 182 0.86 -10.51 1.70
N ASP A 183 -0.30 -10.71 2.32
CA ASP A 183 -0.48 -11.70 3.38
C ASP A 183 -0.55 -13.12 2.78
N VAL A 184 0.63 -13.63 2.41
CA VAL A 184 0.80 -14.92 1.76
C VAL A 184 0.30 -16.07 2.64
N ASP A 185 0.39 -15.95 3.96
CA ASP A 185 -0.04 -16.98 4.89
C ASP A 185 -1.57 -17.09 4.89
N THR A 186 -2.28 -15.97 5.03
CA THR A 186 -3.75 -15.93 4.88
C THR A 186 -4.20 -16.44 3.51
N LEU A 187 -3.49 -16.07 2.43
CA LEU A 187 -3.79 -16.54 1.08
C LEU A 187 -3.61 -18.05 0.94
N LYS A 188 -2.58 -18.62 1.58
CA LYS A 188 -2.32 -20.06 1.58
C LYS A 188 -3.41 -20.80 2.36
N ASP A 189 -3.70 -20.36 3.58
CA ASP A 189 -4.60 -21.08 4.47
C ASP A 189 -6.05 -21.08 3.96
N ASN A 190 -6.51 -19.95 3.42
CA ASN A 190 -7.93 -19.75 3.12
C ASN A 190 -8.28 -19.85 1.62
N TYR A 191 -7.33 -19.67 0.71
CA TYR A 191 -7.63 -19.47 -0.72
C TYR A 191 -6.87 -20.40 -1.67
N LEU A 192 -6.09 -21.38 -1.20
CA LEU A 192 -5.38 -22.32 -2.08
C LEU A 192 -6.27 -23.15 -3.01
N LYS A 193 -7.56 -23.34 -2.68
CA LYS A 193 -8.51 -24.01 -3.58
C LYS A 193 -8.81 -23.20 -4.85
N ASN A 194 -8.54 -21.89 -4.84
CA ASN A 194 -8.68 -21.05 -6.02
C ASN A 194 -7.44 -21.20 -6.91
N GLN A 195 -7.61 -21.85 -8.06
CA GLN A 195 -6.53 -22.14 -9.00
C GLN A 195 -5.77 -20.88 -9.44
N ASN A 196 -6.43 -19.73 -9.56
CA ASN A 196 -5.76 -18.47 -9.93
C ASN A 196 -4.82 -17.99 -8.82
N ILE A 197 -5.26 -18.08 -7.57
CA ILE A 197 -4.46 -17.69 -6.39
C ILE A 197 -3.30 -18.68 -6.20
N GLN A 198 -3.56 -19.98 -6.32
CA GLN A 198 -2.54 -21.01 -6.26
C GLN A 198 -1.46 -20.80 -7.34
N ASN A 199 -1.86 -20.52 -8.58
CA ASN A 199 -0.92 -20.26 -9.67
C ASN A 199 -0.10 -18.99 -9.44
N MET A 200 -0.75 -17.93 -8.94
CA MET A 200 -0.08 -16.67 -8.60
C MET A 200 0.99 -16.89 -7.52
N ILE A 201 0.63 -17.52 -6.40
CA ILE A 201 1.55 -17.82 -5.30
C ILE A 201 2.68 -18.73 -5.77
N SER A 202 2.38 -19.78 -6.53
CA SER A 202 3.39 -20.72 -7.02
C SER A 202 4.37 -20.04 -7.97
N SER A 203 3.90 -19.12 -8.81
CA SER A 203 4.77 -18.32 -9.68
C SER A 203 5.66 -17.37 -8.88
N TYR A 204 5.11 -16.72 -7.84
CA TYR A 204 5.87 -15.86 -6.94
C TYR A 204 6.97 -16.64 -6.21
N GLU A 205 6.61 -17.75 -5.56
CA GLU A 205 7.52 -18.60 -4.79
C GLU A 205 8.67 -19.19 -5.64
N LYS A 206 8.41 -19.44 -6.93
CA LYS A 206 9.43 -19.92 -7.87
C LYS A 206 10.47 -18.85 -8.22
N GLU A 207 10.06 -17.58 -8.28
CA GLU A 207 10.90 -16.47 -8.74
C GLU A 207 11.56 -15.71 -7.59
N LYS A 208 10.97 -15.72 -6.40
CA LYS A 208 11.48 -15.01 -5.22
C LYS A 208 12.91 -15.42 -4.88
N LYS A 209 13.65 -14.48 -4.29
CA LYS A 209 15.03 -14.63 -3.86
C LYS A 209 15.14 -14.59 -2.34
N SER A 210 16.08 -15.34 -1.81
CA SER A 210 16.34 -15.37 -0.37
C SER A 210 17.15 -14.15 0.05
N VAL A 211 16.59 -13.33 0.93
CA VAL A 211 17.25 -12.15 1.52
C VAL A 211 18.54 -12.56 2.22
N LYS A 212 18.47 -13.59 3.08
CA LYS A 212 19.63 -14.16 3.77
C LYS A 212 20.72 -14.62 2.82
N THR A 213 20.34 -15.23 1.70
CA THR A 213 21.32 -15.68 0.70
C THR A 213 21.99 -14.48 0.03
N ALA A 214 21.25 -13.43 -0.31
CA ALA A 214 21.84 -12.19 -0.85
C ALA A 214 22.84 -11.57 0.14
N GLN A 215 22.47 -11.47 1.42
CA GLN A 215 23.36 -10.96 2.47
C GLN A 215 24.62 -11.84 2.64
N LEU A 216 24.45 -13.16 2.78
CA LEU A 216 25.56 -14.10 2.98
C LEU A 216 26.55 -14.08 1.81
N LEU A 217 26.04 -14.06 0.57
CA LEU A 217 26.89 -13.92 -0.60
C LEU A 217 27.69 -12.61 -0.50
N ASN A 218 27.01 -11.48 -0.23
CA ASN A 218 27.66 -10.18 -0.14
C ASN A 218 28.68 -10.08 1.00
N THR A 219 28.49 -10.83 2.10
CA THR A 219 29.48 -10.97 3.18
C THR A 219 30.77 -11.61 2.67
N PHE A 220 30.70 -12.72 1.95
CA PHE A 220 31.92 -13.39 1.48
C PHE A 220 32.60 -12.65 0.33
N ILE A 221 31.81 -12.12 -0.60
CA ILE A 221 32.32 -11.42 -1.78
C ILE A 221 31.46 -10.17 -2.00
N PRO A 222 32.02 -8.95 -1.75
CA PRO A 222 31.30 -7.71 -2.00
C PRO A 222 30.77 -7.65 -3.44
N GLY A 223 29.48 -7.33 -3.58
CA GLY A 223 28.79 -7.28 -4.86
C GLY A 223 28.06 -8.57 -5.26
N SER A 224 28.42 -9.72 -4.70
CA SER A 224 27.82 -10.99 -5.13
C SER A 224 26.35 -11.16 -4.72
N GLY A 225 25.90 -10.53 -3.63
CA GLY A 225 24.49 -10.46 -3.27
C GLY A 225 23.65 -9.71 -4.31
N TYR A 226 24.16 -8.56 -4.79
CA TYR A 226 23.53 -7.81 -5.88
C TYR A 226 23.53 -8.61 -7.20
N LEU A 227 24.60 -9.38 -7.46
CA LEU A 227 24.67 -10.24 -8.64
C LEU A 227 23.62 -11.36 -8.58
N TYR A 228 23.39 -11.95 -7.40
CA TYR A 228 22.39 -12.99 -7.17
C TYR A 228 20.97 -12.55 -7.50
N ILE A 229 20.63 -11.28 -7.25
CA ILE A 229 19.34 -10.67 -7.62
C ILE A 229 19.36 -10.01 -9.02
N GLY A 230 20.43 -10.20 -9.79
CA GLY A 230 20.55 -9.75 -11.19
C GLY A 230 21.03 -8.30 -11.39
N GLN A 231 21.39 -7.58 -10.33
CA GLN A 231 21.87 -6.19 -10.40
C GLN A 231 23.36 -6.10 -10.73
N LYS A 232 23.71 -6.35 -11.99
CA LYS A 232 25.12 -6.40 -12.45
C LYS A 232 25.90 -5.11 -12.19
N LYS A 233 25.28 -3.94 -12.36
CA LYS A 233 25.92 -2.64 -12.14
C LYS A 233 26.25 -2.41 -10.67
N SER A 234 25.28 -2.66 -9.79
CA SER A 234 25.46 -2.56 -8.33
C SER A 234 26.52 -3.55 -7.85
N ALA A 235 26.49 -4.78 -8.38
CA ALA A 235 27.50 -5.81 -8.09
C ALA A 235 28.92 -5.36 -8.44
N ALA A 236 29.15 -4.88 -9.66
CA ALA A 236 30.46 -4.39 -10.09
C ALA A 236 30.94 -3.21 -9.24
N THR A 237 30.04 -2.25 -8.98
CA THR A 237 30.36 -1.06 -8.18
C THR A 237 30.79 -1.45 -6.76
N ALA A 238 30.03 -2.31 -6.10
CA ALA A 238 30.36 -2.81 -4.78
C ALA A 238 31.70 -3.56 -4.77
N PHE A 239 31.94 -4.45 -5.74
CA PHE A 239 33.18 -5.21 -5.85
C PHE A 239 34.41 -4.29 -5.98
N PHE A 240 34.39 -3.37 -6.95
CA PHE A 240 35.55 -2.51 -7.21
C PHE A 240 35.80 -1.50 -6.09
N LEU A 241 34.74 -0.96 -5.48
CA LEU A 241 34.88 0.00 -4.39
C LEU A 241 35.48 -0.66 -3.15
N ASN A 242 34.94 -1.82 -2.72
CA ASN A 242 35.51 -2.54 -1.57
C ASN A 242 36.96 -2.96 -1.87
N ALA A 243 37.26 -3.48 -3.07
CA ALA A 243 38.62 -3.84 -3.45
C ALA A 243 39.60 -2.65 -3.39
N LEU A 244 39.17 -1.47 -3.87
CA LEU A 244 39.97 -0.26 -3.86
C LEU A 244 40.30 0.20 -2.43
N PHE A 245 39.30 0.24 -1.55
CA PHE A 245 39.46 0.71 -0.18
C PHE A 245 40.20 -0.28 0.71
N ILE A 246 40.01 -1.59 0.51
CA ILE A 246 40.81 -2.64 1.15
C ILE A 246 42.28 -2.49 0.75
N TYR A 247 42.56 -2.34 -0.55
CA TYR A 247 43.91 -2.16 -1.05
C TYR A 247 44.57 -0.89 -0.51
N ALA A 248 43.86 0.24 -0.54
CA ALA A 248 44.35 1.51 -0.02
C ALA A 248 44.66 1.43 1.49
N SER A 249 43.77 0.80 2.27
CA SER A 249 44.00 0.58 3.70
C SER A 249 45.26 -0.25 3.95
N TYR A 250 45.42 -1.35 3.19
CA TYR A 250 46.61 -2.20 3.26
C TYR A 250 47.90 -1.43 2.94
N ASP A 251 47.93 -0.67 1.84
CA ASP A 251 49.10 0.10 1.42
C ASP A 251 49.49 1.16 2.46
N PHE A 252 48.51 1.86 3.06
CA PHE A 252 48.77 2.81 4.14
C PHE A 252 49.38 2.17 5.39
N PHE A 253 48.87 1.01 5.82
CA PHE A 253 49.48 0.28 6.94
C PHE A 253 50.88 -0.22 6.60
N HIS A 254 51.09 -0.72 5.37
CA HIS A 254 52.39 -1.24 4.94
C HIS A 254 53.47 -0.14 4.89
N ARG A 255 53.10 1.10 4.51
CA ARG A 255 54.00 2.27 4.49
C ARG A 255 54.20 2.93 5.86
N GLY A 256 53.53 2.45 6.91
CA GLY A 256 53.60 3.03 8.26
C GLY A 256 52.72 4.27 8.47
N TRP A 257 51.82 4.60 7.53
CA TRP A 257 50.88 5.72 7.66
C TRP A 257 49.63 5.29 8.44
N THR A 258 49.81 4.99 9.73
CA THR A 258 48.78 4.39 10.57
C THR A 258 47.50 5.23 10.65
N ALA A 259 47.59 6.56 10.75
CA ALA A 259 46.42 7.43 10.82
C ALA A 259 45.55 7.33 9.55
N ALA A 260 46.18 7.40 8.37
CA ALA A 260 45.47 7.26 7.09
C ALA A 260 44.86 5.86 6.95
N GLY A 261 45.62 4.80 7.30
CA GLY A 261 45.13 3.43 7.26
C GLY A 261 43.90 3.21 8.15
N VAL A 262 43.89 3.76 9.37
CA VAL A 262 42.74 3.68 10.27
C VAL A 262 41.51 4.41 9.70
N ILE A 263 41.70 5.61 9.15
CA ILE A 263 40.60 6.39 8.56
C ILE A 263 40.00 5.62 7.37
N THR A 264 40.82 5.16 6.43
CA THR A 264 40.36 4.44 5.24
C THR A 264 39.69 3.12 5.59
N ALA A 265 40.25 2.35 6.53
CA ALA A 265 39.65 1.10 6.99
C ALA A 265 38.30 1.34 7.69
N SER A 266 38.13 2.47 8.38
CA SER A 266 36.86 2.82 9.03
C SER A 266 35.77 3.12 7.99
N PHE A 267 36.09 3.84 6.92
CA PHE A 267 35.17 4.05 5.80
C PHE A 267 34.82 2.75 5.10
N GLU A 268 35.82 1.89 4.86
CA GLU A 268 35.60 0.58 4.24
C GLU A 268 34.67 -0.30 5.08
N ALA A 269 34.88 -0.34 6.40
CA ALA A 269 34.00 -1.09 7.29
C ALA A 269 32.55 -0.61 7.15
N GLY A 270 32.30 0.70 7.17
CA GLY A 270 30.98 1.28 6.97
C GLY A 270 30.37 0.90 5.61
N TRP A 271 31.16 0.98 4.54
CA TRP A 271 30.71 0.65 3.19
C TRP A 271 30.42 -0.84 3.00
N TYR A 272 31.28 -1.70 3.52
CA TYR A 272 31.16 -3.15 3.46
C TYR A 272 29.90 -3.63 4.18
N PHE A 273 29.70 -3.18 5.42
CA PHE A 273 28.50 -3.51 6.20
C PHE A 273 27.22 -2.92 5.59
N GLY A 274 27.29 -1.68 5.11
CA GLY A 274 26.20 -1.06 4.36
C GLY A 274 25.83 -1.84 3.09
N GLY A 275 26.82 -2.39 2.40
CA GLY A 275 26.61 -3.25 1.24
C GLY A 275 25.91 -4.57 1.57
N ILE A 276 26.23 -5.20 2.72
CA ILE A 276 25.54 -6.41 3.19
C ILE A 276 24.07 -6.11 3.49
N TYR A 277 23.80 -5.03 4.22
CA TYR A 277 22.44 -4.58 4.50
C TYR A 277 21.68 -4.27 3.20
N GLY A 278 22.28 -3.45 2.32
CA GLY A 278 21.70 -3.05 1.05
C GLY A 278 21.42 -4.22 0.10
N ALA A 279 22.27 -5.26 0.08
CA ALA A 279 21.99 -6.47 -0.68
C ALA A 279 20.75 -7.22 -0.17
N GLY A 280 20.47 -7.17 1.14
CA GLY A 280 19.26 -7.71 1.73
C GLY A 280 18.02 -6.89 1.38
N GLU A 281 18.08 -5.57 1.53
CA GLU A 281 16.98 -4.65 1.14
C GLU A 281 16.62 -4.78 -0.33
N GLU A 282 17.62 -4.80 -1.22
CA GLU A 282 17.38 -4.96 -2.65
C GLU A 282 16.80 -6.34 -3.00
N ALA A 283 17.05 -7.37 -2.18
CA ALA A 283 16.38 -8.66 -2.32
C ALA A 283 14.89 -8.60 -1.89
N ASN A 284 14.56 -7.83 -0.85
CA ASN A 284 13.16 -7.54 -0.50
C ASN A 284 12.46 -6.78 -1.64
N TYR A 285 13.03 -5.67 -2.12
CA TYR A 285 12.46 -4.91 -3.24
C TYR A 285 12.34 -5.74 -4.52
N TYR A 286 13.28 -6.65 -4.77
CA TYR A 286 13.17 -7.61 -5.86
C TYR A 286 11.92 -8.48 -5.68
N ASN A 287 11.71 -9.05 -4.50
CA ASN A 287 10.56 -9.91 -4.21
C ASN A 287 9.23 -9.16 -4.30
N GLU A 288 9.17 -7.93 -3.79
CA GLU A 288 7.98 -7.06 -3.89
C GLU A 288 7.61 -6.81 -5.35
N ARG A 289 8.57 -6.45 -6.20
CA ARG A 289 8.33 -6.24 -7.64
C ARG A 289 7.83 -7.51 -8.34
N ILE A 290 8.37 -8.67 -7.97
CA ILE A 290 7.83 -9.94 -8.48
C ILE A 290 6.39 -10.10 -8.02
N TYR A 291 6.09 -9.93 -6.74
CA TYR A 291 4.75 -10.06 -6.20
C TYR A 291 3.75 -9.11 -6.90
N GLU A 292 4.08 -7.81 -6.98
CA GLU A 292 3.32 -6.78 -7.69
C GLU A 292 3.00 -7.20 -9.13
N SER A 293 4.00 -7.74 -9.85
CA SER A 293 3.84 -8.16 -11.24
C SER A 293 2.85 -9.33 -11.42
N LYS A 294 2.70 -10.20 -10.40
CA LYS A 294 1.78 -11.33 -10.44
C LYS A 294 0.38 -10.97 -9.93
N VAL A 295 0.30 -10.14 -8.89
CA VAL A 295 -0.97 -9.82 -8.22
C VAL A 295 -1.76 -8.73 -8.95
N THR A 296 -1.10 -7.72 -9.51
CA THR A 296 -1.78 -6.58 -10.17
C THR A 296 -2.66 -7.01 -11.35
N PRO A 297 -2.22 -7.91 -12.26
CA PRO A 297 -3.08 -8.42 -13.33
C PRO A 297 -4.29 -9.18 -12.80
N LEU A 298 -4.12 -9.94 -11.71
CA LEU A 298 -5.18 -10.72 -11.08
C LEU A 298 -6.24 -9.81 -10.45
N LEU A 299 -5.83 -8.81 -9.68
CA LEU A 299 -6.72 -7.81 -9.07
C LEU A 299 -7.53 -7.04 -10.13
N ASN A 300 -6.89 -6.66 -11.24
CA ASN A 300 -7.56 -5.95 -12.34
C ASN A 300 -8.55 -6.84 -13.10
N ARG A 301 -8.13 -8.06 -13.48
CA ARG A 301 -8.98 -9.00 -14.23
C ARG A 301 -10.22 -9.39 -13.45
N ASP A 302 -10.04 -9.72 -12.17
CA ASP A 302 -11.09 -10.23 -11.31
C ASP A 302 -11.84 -9.10 -10.57
N LYS A 303 -11.47 -7.83 -10.83
CA LYS A 303 -12.05 -6.61 -10.24
C LYS A 303 -12.11 -6.67 -8.71
N LEU A 304 -10.98 -7.02 -8.11
CA LEU A 304 -10.90 -7.28 -6.68
C LEU A 304 -10.57 -6.05 -5.85
N PHE A 305 -9.99 -4.98 -6.43
CA PHE A 305 -9.82 -3.72 -5.71
C PHE A 305 -11.13 -3.25 -5.09
N PRO A 306 -11.17 -2.73 -3.85
CA PRO A 306 -12.43 -2.41 -3.18
C PRO A 306 -13.26 -1.37 -3.95
N ILE A 307 -12.62 -0.41 -4.60
CA ILE A 307 -13.25 0.52 -5.55
C ILE A 307 -14.00 -0.16 -6.71
N PHE A 308 -13.64 -1.37 -7.11
CA PHE A 308 -14.37 -2.10 -8.16
C PHE A 308 -15.48 -3.00 -7.60
N LEU A 309 -15.60 -3.10 -6.28
CA LEU A 309 -16.68 -3.83 -5.60
C LEU A 309 -17.93 -2.98 -5.38
N ILE A 310 -17.81 -1.64 -5.44
CA ILE A 310 -18.98 -0.74 -5.44
C ILE A 310 -19.78 -0.89 -6.73
N LYS A 311 -21.10 -0.82 -6.61
CA LYS A 311 -22.09 -0.93 -7.69
C LYS A 311 -22.72 0.41 -8.04
N TYR A 312 -22.66 1.35 -7.11
CA TYR A 312 -23.45 2.57 -7.11
C TYR A 312 -22.57 3.81 -7.12
N GLY A 313 -23.00 4.80 -7.90
CA GLY A 313 -22.33 6.09 -8.07
C GLY A 313 -23.33 7.21 -8.37
N PHE A 314 -22.84 8.28 -8.99
CA PHE A 314 -23.58 9.53 -9.22
C PHE A 314 -24.71 9.42 -10.25
#